data_AF-A0A432QL64-F1
#
_entry.id   AF-A0A432QL64-F1
#
_cell.length_a   1.000
_cell.length_b   1.000
_cell.length_c   1.000
_cell.angle_alpha   90.00
_cell.angle_beta   90.00
_cell.angle_gamma   90.00
#
_symmetry.space_group_name_H-M   'P 1'
#
loop_
_entity.id
_entity.type
_entity.pdbx_description
1 polymer ?
#
loop_
_entity_poly.entity_id
_entity_poly.type
_entity_poly.pdbx_seq_one_letter_code
_entity_poly.pdbx_strand_id
1 'polypeptide(L)'
;MITCIDWIIKHQRAVRLTWYVFLAGIALLSLMVDKSHAHTWAEKHIPFFWSIYGFVAAAAAIGIARWYGHSGIQCREDYYDD
;
A
#
# COMPACT_ATOMS: atom_id res chain seq x y z
N MET A 1 22.89 -5.71 -10.25
CA MET A 1 21.51 -6.05 -9.79
C MET A 1 21.51 -6.71 -8.41
N ILE A 2 22.47 -7.59 -8.10
CA ILE A 2 22.60 -8.29 -6.81
C ILE A 2 22.94 -7.32 -5.65
N THR A 3 23.82 -6.35 -5.89
CA THR A 3 24.28 -5.36 -4.88
C THR A 3 23.17 -4.51 -4.24
N CYS A 4 22.14 -4.12 -4.99
CA CYS A 4 21.01 -3.35 -4.43
C CYS A 4 20.12 -4.21 -3.53
N ILE A 5 19.87 -5.46 -3.93
CA ILE A 5 19.05 -6.40 -3.16
C ILE A 5 19.77 -6.74 -1.84
N ASP A 6 21.06 -7.04 -1.90
CA ASP A 6 21.89 -7.32 -0.72
C ASP A 6 21.90 -6.14 0.26
N TRP A 7 21.96 -4.92 -0.27
CA TRP A 7 21.90 -3.71 0.54
C TRP A 7 20.56 -3.57 1.27
N ILE A 8 19.44 -3.80 0.56
CA ILE A 8 18.09 -3.72 1.13
C ILE A 8 17.89 -4.79 2.21
N ILE A 9 18.35 -6.02 1.96
CA ILE A 9 18.28 -7.11 2.94
C ILE A 9 19.12 -6.78 4.17
N LYS A 10 20.35 -6.28 3.97
CA LYS A 10 21.24 -5.88 5.07
C LYS A 10 20.67 -4.74 5.93
N HIS A 11 19.93 -3.81 5.31
CA HIS A 11 19.34 -2.66 5.99
C HIS A 11 17.81 -2.77 6.16
N GLN A 12 17.27 -3.99 6.21
CA GLN A 12 15.82 -4.22 6.20
C GLN A 12 15.08 -3.46 7.32
N ARG A 13 15.70 -3.29 8.49
CA ARG A 13 15.13 -2.49 9.58
C ARG A 13 14.98 -1.01 9.20
N ALA A 14 16.00 -0.42 8.60
CA ALA A 14 15.96 0.97 8.14
C ALA A 14 14.93 1.13 7.03
N VAL A 15 14.89 0.21 6.07
CA VAL A 15 13.91 0.21 4.98
C VAL A 15 12.47 0.14 5.52
N ARG A 16 12.18 -0.78 6.44
CA ARG A 16 10.86 -0.85 7.09
C ARG A 16 10.51 0.43 7.82
N LEU A 17 11.46 0.99 8.57
CA LEU A 17 11.24 2.24 9.30
C LEU A 17 10.92 3.39 8.34
N THR A 18 11.66 3.53 7.25
CA THR A 18 11.40 4.54 6.21
C THR A 18 9.98 4.42 5.67
N TRP A 19 9.52 3.21 5.36
CA TRP A 19 8.15 3.00 4.89
C TRP A 19 7.10 3.33 5.95
N TYR A 20 7.34 2.97 7.21
CA TYR A 20 6.43 3.36 8.29
C TYR A 20 6.37 4.87 8.51
N VAL A 21 7.51 5.56 8.44
CA VAL A 21 7.58 7.03 8.53
C VAL A 21 6.84 7.65 7.35
N PHE A 22 6.99 7.11 6.15
CA PHE A 22 6.28 7.60 4.97
C PHE A 22 4.76 7.43 5.09
N LEU A 23 4.29 6.25 5.53
CA LEU A 23 2.86 6.01 5.80
C LEU A 23 2.31 6.92 6.91
N ALA A 24 3.09 7.12 7.98
CA ALA A 24 2.73 8.06 9.05
C ALA A 24 2.64 9.49 8.53
N GLY A 25 3.55 9.90 7.64
CA GLY A 25 3.50 11.21 6.97
C GLY A 25 2.23 11.39 6.14
N ILE A 26 1.85 10.39 5.34
CA ILE A 26 0.59 10.40 4.58
C ILE A 26 -0.62 10.51 5.52
N ALA A 27 -0.62 9.77 6.64
CA ALA A 27 -1.66 9.88 7.65
C ALA A 27 -1.75 11.31 8.19
N LEU A 28 -0.63 11.90 8.63
CA LEU A 28 -0.63 13.28 9.14
C LEU A 28 -1.14 14.29 8.11
N LEU A 29 -0.79 14.15 6.84
CA LEU A 29 -1.31 15.00 5.77
C LEU A 29 -2.83 14.84 5.58
N SER A 30 -3.40 13.67 5.85
CA SER A 30 -4.86 13.49 5.82
C SER A 30 -5.59 14.29 6.90
N LEU A 31 -4.93 14.77 7.96
CA LEU A 31 -5.54 15.69 8.92
C LEU A 31 -5.64 17.12 8.39
N MET A 32 -4.78 17.48 7.44
CA MET A 32 -4.79 18.81 6.79
C MET A 32 -5.82 18.92 5.67
N VAL A 33 -6.43 17.80 5.24
CA VAL A 33 -7.48 17.80 4.22
C VAL A 33 -8.72 18.51 4.77
N ASP A 34 -9.17 19.53 4.04
CA ASP A 34 -10.37 20.28 4.37
C ASP A 34 -11.61 19.37 4.31
N LYS A 35 -12.38 19.34 5.40
CA LYS A 35 -13.59 18.52 5.58
C LYS A 35 -14.88 19.32 5.47
N SER A 36 -14.83 20.56 4.96
CA SER A 36 -16.00 21.44 4.83
C SER A 36 -17.11 20.86 3.95
N HIS A 37 -16.74 20.02 2.97
CA HIS A 37 -17.66 19.32 2.07
C HIS A 37 -17.77 17.81 2.36
N ALA A 38 -17.46 17.38 3.58
CA ALA A 38 -17.61 15.99 3.99
C ALA A 38 -19.11 15.62 4.02
N HIS A 39 -19.57 14.89 3.00
CA HIS A 39 -20.96 14.44 2.88
C HIS A 39 -21.26 13.20 3.73
N THR A 40 -20.24 12.53 4.28
CA THR A 40 -20.39 11.29 5.04
C THR A 40 -19.98 11.45 6.52
N TRP A 41 -20.76 10.87 7.44
CA TRP A 41 -20.49 10.91 8.90
C TRP A 41 -19.08 10.46 9.26
N ALA A 42 -18.56 9.45 8.54
CA ALA A 42 -17.25 8.86 8.74
C ALA A 42 -16.10 9.84 8.43
N GLU A 43 -16.20 10.63 7.36
CA GLU A 43 -15.19 11.64 7.00
C GLU A 43 -15.06 12.74 8.07
N LYS A 44 -16.17 13.04 8.75
CA LYS A 44 -16.25 14.10 9.75
C LYS A 44 -15.70 13.67 11.12
N HIS A 45 -15.93 12.43 11.54
CA HIS A 45 -15.60 11.96 12.89
C HIS A 45 -14.35 11.08 12.97
N ILE A 46 -13.92 10.48 11.87
CA ILE A 46 -12.77 9.57 11.88
C ILE A 46 -11.49 10.37 11.53
N PRO A 47 -10.52 10.50 12.47
CA PRO A 47 -9.22 11.05 12.13
C PRO A 47 -8.52 10.10 11.14
N PHE A 48 -7.74 10.65 10.22
CA PHE A 48 -7.01 9.87 9.19
C PHE A 48 -7.89 9.10 8.19
N PHE A 49 -9.19 9.41 8.10
CA PHE A 49 -10.14 8.68 7.27
C PHE A 49 -9.64 8.40 5.85
N TRP A 50 -9.14 9.42 5.16
CA TRP A 50 -8.69 9.30 3.77
C TRP A 50 -7.46 8.41 3.62
N SER A 51 -6.51 8.47 4.55
CA SER A 51 -5.33 7.59 4.52
C SER A 51 -5.69 6.14 4.82
N ILE A 52 -6.61 5.91 5.78
CA ILE A 52 -7.10 4.56 6.09
C ILE A 52 -7.86 4.00 4.90
N TYR A 53 -8.76 4.80 4.31
CA TYR A 53 -9.53 4.41 3.14
C TYR A 53 -8.61 4.06 1.96
N GLY A 54 -7.65 4.93 1.64
CA GLY A 54 -6.69 4.68 0.57
C GLY A 54 -5.85 3.43 0.81
N PHE A 55 -5.40 3.21 2.04
CA PHE A 55 -4.63 2.01 2.40
C PHE A 55 -5.46 0.73 2.25
N VAL A 56 -6.69 0.72 2.75
CA VAL A 56 -7.61 -0.44 2.64
C VAL A 56 -7.99 -0.69 1.18
N ALA A 57 -8.28 0.36 0.41
CA ALA A 57 -8.57 0.24 -1.02
C ALA A 57 -7.40 -0.36 -1.79
N ALA A 58 -6.17 0.07 -1.52
CA ALA A 58 -4.97 -0.50 -2.13
C ALA A 58 -4.78 -1.98 -1.75
N ALA A 59 -4.93 -2.32 -0.48
CA ALA A 59 -4.84 -3.71 -0.01
C ALA A 59 -5.91 -4.60 -0.66
N ALA A 60 -7.16 -4.10 -0.76
CA ALA A 60 -8.24 -4.79 -1.44
C ALA A 60 -7.94 -4.97 -2.93
N ALA A 61 -7.45 -3.94 -3.62
CA ALA A 61 -7.08 -4.03 -5.03
C ALA A 61 -5.98 -5.07 -5.28
N ILE A 62 -4.93 -5.09 -4.44
CA ILE A 62 -3.87 -6.11 -4.50
C ILE A 62 -4.43 -7.50 -4.27
N GLY A 63 -5.30 -7.67 -3.26
CA GLY A 63 -5.93 -8.94 -2.94
C GLY A 63 -6.79 -9.47 -4.08
N ILE A 64 -7.63 -8.61 -4.65
CA ILE A 64 -8.49 -8.92 -5.80
C ILE A 64 -7.64 -9.26 -7.02
N ALA A 65 -6.61 -8.47 -7.32
CA ALA A 65 -5.70 -8.73 -8.44
C ALA A 65 -4.99 -10.08 -8.28
N ARG A 66 -4.55 -10.43 -7.07
CA ARG A 66 -3.91 -11.72 -6.79
C ARG A 66 -4.89 -12.88 -6.95
N TRP A 67 -6.11 -12.75 -6.45
CA TRP A 67 -7.17 -13.75 -6.61
C TRP A 67 -7.52 -13.95 -8.10
N TYR A 68 -7.69 -12.85 -8.84
CA TYR A 68 -7.97 -12.88 -10.27
C TYR A 68 -6.81 -13.44 -11.10
N GLY A 69 -5.58 -13.22 -10.67
CA GLY A 69 -4.41 -13.85 -11.28
C GLY A 69 -4.41 -15.37 -11.09
N HIS A 70 -4.69 -15.83 -9.86
CA HIS A 70 -4.77 -17.26 -9.51
C HIS A 70 -6.00 -17.96 -10.11
N SER A 71 -7.03 -17.23 -10.55
CA SER A 71 -8.18 -17.82 -11.23
C SER A 71 -7.90 -18.25 -12.68
N GLY A 72 -6.63 -18.22 -13.12
CA GLY A 72 -6.18 -18.83 -14.38
C GLY A 72 -5.85 -17.84 -15.50
N ILE A 73 -5.68 -16.55 -15.18
CA ILE A 73 -5.33 -15.52 -16.18
C ILE A 73 -3.81 -15.26 -16.20
N GLN A 74 -3.09 -15.57 -15.12
CA GLN A 74 -1.63 -15.47 -15.14
C GLN A 74 -1.04 -16.50 -16.09
N CYS A 75 -0.12 -16.04 -16.96
CA CYS A 75 0.71 -16.92 -17.75
C CYS A 75 1.49 -17.84 -16.82
N ARG A 76 1.55 -19.13 -17.15
CA ARG A 76 2.35 -20.14 -16.45
C ARG A 76 3.82 -19.68 -16.47
N GLU A 77 4.48 -19.73 -15.31
CA GLU A 77 5.87 -19.26 -15.15
C GLU A 77 6.91 -20.16 -15.86
N ASP A 78 6.44 -21.28 -16.41
CA ASP A 78 7.15 -22.33 -17.15
C ASP A 78 7.83 -21.84 -18.45
N TYR A 79 7.83 -20.54 -18.73
CA TYR A 79 8.36 -19.94 -19.96
C TYR A 79 9.89 -20.02 -20.09
N TYR A 80 10.59 -20.43 -19.02
CA TYR A 80 12.06 -20.57 -18.98
C TYR A 80 12.53 -22.00 -18.65
N ASP A 81 11.63 -22.98 -18.64
CA ASP A 81 11.99 -24.39 -18.37
C ASP A 81 12.47 -25.17 -19.62
N ASP A 82 12.76 -24.49 -20.74
CA ASP A 82 13.47 -25.03 -21.92
C ASP A 82 14.74 -24.21 -22.25
#